data_AF-A0A3A4NKR0-F1
#
_entry.id   AF-A0A3A4NKR0-F1
#
_cell.length_a   1.000
_cell.length_b   1.000
_cell.length_c   1.000
_cell.angle_alpha   90.00
_cell.angle_beta   90.00
_cell.angle_gamma   90.00
#
_symmetry.space_group_name_H-M   'P 1'
#
loop_
_entity.id
_entity.type
_entity.pdbx_description
1 polymer ?
#
loop_
_entity_poly.entity_id
_entity_poly.type
_entity_poly.pdbx_seq_one_letter_code
_entity_poly.pdbx_strand_id
1 'polypeptide(L)'
;MYITKPIRTSKNGKTYQSILLRESYREDGKVKNRTIANLTHCKPKEVAAIEFALKHKGDFAALPQTLPSLQLQQGFSVGAVWTVYQLAKRLGIEDALGTGREGKLALWQVMARVIDQGSRLSAVRLAQTHAGCDVLGMERGFDENDLYENLTWLSTQQEAIERRLFAHRRGRQKPNLFLYDVTSTYREGDQNELAAFGYNRDGKKGKKQ
;
A
#
# COMPACT_ATOMS: atom_id res chain seq x y z
N MET A 1 -12.95 0.39 -42.03
CA MET A 1 -12.57 1.82 -42.23
C MET A 1 -11.10 2.06 -41.87
N TYR A 2 -10.39 2.85 -42.67
CA TYR A 2 -8.97 3.21 -42.53
C TYR A 2 -8.69 4.57 -43.21
N ILE A 3 -7.57 5.23 -42.89
CA ILE A 3 -7.13 6.48 -43.55
C ILE A 3 -6.15 6.16 -44.68
N THR A 4 -6.28 6.84 -45.82
CA THR A 4 -5.31 6.81 -46.92
C THR A 4 -4.87 8.22 -47.29
N LYS A 5 -3.61 8.36 -47.74
CA LYS A 5 -2.99 9.66 -48.07
C LYS A 5 -2.46 9.68 -49.51
N PRO A 6 -3.32 9.53 -50.54
CA PRO A 6 -2.88 9.50 -51.94
C PRO A 6 -2.22 10.83 -52.35
N ILE A 7 -1.16 10.70 -53.13
CA ILE A 7 -0.42 11.80 -53.73
C ILE A 7 -0.76 11.84 -55.22
N ARG A 8 -1.14 13.01 -55.75
CA ARG A 8 -1.40 13.23 -57.17
C ARG A 8 -0.55 14.37 -57.70
N THR A 9 0.15 14.12 -58.81
CA THR A 9 0.93 15.13 -59.52
C THR A 9 0.11 15.70 -60.67
N SER A 10 -0.01 17.02 -60.72
CA SER A 10 -0.67 17.73 -61.82
C SER A 10 0.21 17.81 -63.06
N LYS A 11 -0.39 18.08 -64.22
CA LYS A 11 0.32 18.28 -65.50
C LYS A 11 1.38 19.40 -65.44
N ASN A 12 1.26 20.32 -64.48
CA ASN A 12 2.19 21.44 -64.26
C ASN A 12 3.25 21.13 -63.18
N GLY A 13 3.44 19.86 -62.81
CA GLY A 13 4.45 19.42 -61.84
C GLY A 13 4.10 19.66 -60.36
N LYS A 14 2.98 20.32 -60.04
CA LYS A 14 2.53 20.51 -58.64
C LYS A 14 1.95 19.22 -58.07
N THR A 15 2.38 18.89 -56.86
CA THR A 15 1.97 17.67 -56.13
C THR A 15 0.93 18.02 -55.06
N TYR A 16 -0.17 17.27 -55.03
CA TYR A 16 -1.26 17.42 -54.07
C TYR A 16 -1.43 16.14 -53.25
N GLN A 17 -1.48 16.26 -51.92
CA GLN A 17 -1.79 15.17 -51.02
C GLN A 17 -3.22 15.34 -50.53
N SER A 18 -4.04 14.29 -50.65
CA SER A 18 -5.38 14.25 -50.05
C SER A 18 -5.40 13.25 -48.91
N ILE A 19 -6.14 13.53 -47.84
CA ILE A 19 -6.33 12.62 -46.71
C ILE A 19 -7.78 12.13 -46.76
N LEU A 20 -7.99 10.82 -46.95
CA LEU A 20 -9.33 10.25 -47.14
C LEU A 20 -9.61 9.15 -46.11
N LEU A 21 -10.81 9.20 -45.50
CA LEU A 21 -11.36 8.10 -44.74
C LEU A 21 -12.07 7.13 -45.69
N ARG A 22 -11.62 5.89 -45.74
CA ARG A 22 -12.13 4.86 -46.65
C ARG A 22 -12.62 3.64 -45.92
N GLU A 23 -13.49 2.91 -46.58
CA GLU A 23 -13.98 1.61 -46.15
C GLU A 23 -13.92 0.60 -47.28
N SER A 24 -13.36 -0.56 -46.96
CA SER A 24 -13.40 -1.74 -47.83
C SER A 24 -14.68 -2.51 -47.56
N TYR A 25 -15.40 -2.86 -48.62
CA TYR A 25 -16.61 -3.66 -48.59
C TYR A 25 -16.55 -4.71 -49.70
N ARG A 26 -17.43 -5.72 -49.65
CA ARG A 26 -17.54 -6.74 -50.70
C ARG A 26 -18.85 -6.57 -51.45
N GLU A 27 -18.77 -6.63 -52.76
CA GLU A 27 -19.92 -6.62 -53.68
C GLU A 27 -19.60 -7.60 -54.82
N ASP A 28 -20.53 -8.53 -55.09
CA ASP A 28 -20.36 -9.61 -56.08
C ASP A 28 -19.05 -10.40 -55.91
N GLY A 29 -18.70 -10.72 -54.67
CA GLY A 29 -17.48 -11.48 -54.34
C GLY A 29 -16.17 -10.71 -54.51
N LYS A 30 -16.20 -9.45 -54.97
CA LYS A 30 -15.01 -8.61 -55.16
C LYS A 30 -14.88 -7.58 -54.04
N VAL A 31 -13.66 -7.34 -53.58
CA VAL A 31 -13.37 -6.27 -52.59
C VAL A 31 -13.33 -4.94 -53.32
N LYS A 32 -14.20 -4.01 -52.90
CA LYS A 32 -14.26 -2.62 -53.38
C LYS A 32 -13.97 -1.67 -52.22
N ASN A 33 -13.51 -0.46 -52.56
CA ASN A 33 -13.24 0.59 -51.57
C ASN A 33 -14.14 1.79 -51.86
N ARG A 34 -14.86 2.29 -50.85
CA ARG A 34 -15.60 3.56 -50.92
C ARG A 34 -14.94 4.64 -50.07
N THR A 35 -14.99 5.87 -50.55
CA THR A 35 -14.58 7.04 -49.76
C THR A 35 -15.77 7.47 -48.90
N ILE A 36 -15.59 7.50 -47.59
CA ILE A 36 -16.59 7.97 -46.62
C ILE A 36 -16.47 9.48 -46.45
N ALA A 37 -15.25 9.99 -46.27
CA ALA A 37 -15.02 11.41 -46.03
C ALA A 37 -13.64 11.86 -46.54
N ASN A 38 -13.55 13.14 -46.89
CA ASN A 38 -12.29 13.83 -47.18
C ASN A 38 -11.86 14.65 -45.96
N LEU A 39 -10.73 14.27 -45.35
CA LEU A 39 -10.17 14.86 -44.14
C LEU A 39 -9.03 15.84 -44.44
N THR A 40 -8.79 16.21 -45.71
CA THR A 40 -7.66 17.07 -46.11
C THR A 40 -7.71 18.46 -45.46
N HIS A 41 -8.91 18.95 -45.11
CA HIS A 41 -9.10 20.25 -44.46
C HIS A 41 -9.12 20.17 -42.92
N CYS A 42 -9.08 18.97 -42.33
CA CYS A 42 -9.04 18.80 -40.88
C CYS A 42 -7.66 19.18 -40.33
N LYS A 43 -7.60 19.58 -39.06
CA LYS A 43 -6.31 19.88 -38.41
C LYS A 43 -5.48 18.60 -38.31
N PRO A 44 -4.13 18.67 -38.43
CA PRO A 44 -3.28 17.48 -38.34
C PRO A 44 -3.50 16.65 -37.07
N LYS A 45 -3.79 17.30 -35.94
CA LYS A 45 -4.11 16.63 -34.66
C LYS A 45 -5.42 15.82 -34.72
N GLU A 46 -6.44 16.33 -35.41
CA GLU A 46 -7.73 15.64 -35.57
C GLU A 46 -7.59 14.42 -36.47
N VAL A 47 -6.84 14.56 -37.57
CA VAL A 47 -6.50 13.43 -38.46
C VAL A 47 -5.73 12.36 -37.70
N ALA A 48 -4.72 12.74 -36.91
CA ALA A 48 -3.94 11.81 -36.12
C ALA A 48 -4.79 11.07 -35.07
N ALA A 49 -5.74 11.75 -34.42
CA ALA A 49 -6.66 11.13 -33.47
C ALA A 49 -7.57 10.09 -34.14
N ILE A 50 -8.10 10.39 -35.32
CA ILE A 50 -8.93 9.45 -36.10
C ILE A 50 -8.07 8.29 -36.59
N GLU A 51 -6.85 8.54 -37.08
CA GLU A 51 -5.90 7.50 -37.50
C GLU A 51 -5.59 6.54 -36.36
N PHE A 52 -5.33 7.08 -35.17
CA PHE A 52 -5.07 6.34 -33.95
C PHE A 52 -6.28 5.48 -33.55
N ALA A 53 -7.47 6.07 -33.44
CA ALA A 53 -8.69 5.36 -33.08
C ALA A 53 -9.02 4.21 -34.06
N LEU A 54 -8.74 4.41 -35.36
CA LEU A 54 -8.97 3.37 -36.38
C LEU A 54 -7.93 2.25 -36.34
N LYS A 55 -6.70 2.52 -35.89
CA LYS A 55 -5.62 1.53 -35.74
C LYS A 55 -5.82 0.64 -34.52
N HIS A 56 -6.38 1.19 -33.44
CA HIS A 56 -6.58 0.49 -32.15
C HIS A 56 -8.05 0.06 -31.92
N LYS A 57 -8.78 -0.28 -32.99
CA LYS A 57 -10.19 -0.68 -32.90
C LYS A 57 -10.38 -1.89 -32.00
N GLY A 58 -11.17 -1.72 -30.93
CA GLY A 58 -11.50 -2.78 -29.98
C GLY A 58 -10.47 -2.98 -28.87
N ASP A 59 -9.32 -2.31 -28.95
CA ASP A 59 -8.27 -2.36 -27.92
C ASP A 59 -8.15 -0.99 -27.24
N PHE A 60 -9.12 -0.70 -26.38
CA PHE A 60 -9.13 0.51 -25.54
C PHE A 60 -8.00 0.48 -24.48
N ALA A 61 -7.39 -0.69 -24.22
CA ALA A 61 -6.28 -0.82 -23.28
C ALA A 61 -4.96 -0.23 -23.84
N ALA A 62 -4.89 0.06 -25.14
CA ALA A 62 -3.76 0.75 -25.77
C ALA A 62 -3.83 2.30 -25.64
N LEU A 63 -4.99 2.87 -25.29
CA LEU A 63 -5.17 4.33 -25.14
C LEU A 63 -4.29 5.00 -24.07
N PRO A 64 -4.07 4.38 -22.88
CA PRO A 64 -3.21 4.95 -21.84
C PRO A 64 -1.75 5.10 -22.28
N GLN A 65 -1.23 4.22 -23.14
CA GLN A 65 0.19 4.19 -23.51
C GLN A 65 0.59 5.32 -24.47
N THR A 66 -0.38 5.92 -25.16
CA THR A 66 -0.14 6.90 -26.24
C THR A 66 -0.62 8.31 -25.92
N LEU A 67 -1.23 8.52 -24.75
CA LEU A 67 -1.47 9.85 -24.21
C LEU A 67 -0.23 10.25 -23.40
N PRO A 68 0.67 11.11 -23.93
CA PRO A 68 1.89 11.51 -23.21
C PRO A 68 1.62 12.23 -21.87
N SER A 69 0.36 12.52 -21.56
CA SER A 69 -0.09 13.19 -20.33
C SER A 69 -0.74 12.26 -19.31
N LEU A 70 -0.92 10.97 -19.56
CA LEU A 70 -1.57 10.07 -18.60
C LEU A 70 -0.50 9.34 -17.75
N GLN A 71 -0.23 9.86 -16.55
CA GLN A 71 0.63 9.18 -15.57
C GLN A 71 -0.24 8.29 -14.67
N LEU A 72 -0.06 6.98 -14.78
CA LEU A 72 -0.62 6.03 -13.82
C LEU A 72 0.34 5.95 -12.62
N GLN A 73 -0.19 6.11 -11.41
CA GLN A 73 0.55 5.96 -10.17
C GLN A 73 -0.12 4.89 -9.32
N GLN A 74 0.69 4.08 -8.64
CA GLN A 74 0.21 3.13 -7.65
C GLN A 74 -0.20 3.90 -6.38
N GLY A 75 -1.43 3.69 -5.93
CA GLY A 75 -1.91 4.21 -4.65
C GLY A 75 -1.39 3.41 -3.45
N PHE A 76 -1.76 3.84 -2.24
CA PHE A 76 -1.33 3.15 -1.03
C PHE A 76 -1.84 1.70 -0.94
N SER A 77 -1.01 0.84 -0.36
CA SER A 77 -1.41 -0.52 -0.01
C SER A 77 -2.34 -0.50 1.21
N VAL A 78 -3.55 -1.04 1.05
CA VAL A 78 -4.58 -1.04 2.11
C VAL A 78 -4.74 -2.41 2.77
N GLY A 79 -4.56 -3.51 2.02
CA GLY A 79 -4.97 -4.85 2.44
C GLY A 79 -4.33 -5.32 3.76
N ALA A 80 -3.01 -5.20 3.89
CA ALA A 80 -2.28 -5.59 5.10
C ALA A 80 -2.69 -4.73 6.31
N VAL A 81 -2.68 -3.41 6.15
CA VAL A 81 -3.05 -2.45 7.22
C VAL A 81 -4.46 -2.71 7.70
N TRP A 82 -5.43 -2.79 6.79
CA TRP A 82 -6.83 -2.99 7.16
C TRP A 82 -7.04 -4.32 7.89
N THR A 83 -6.41 -5.39 7.41
CA THR A 83 -6.52 -6.71 8.04
C THR A 83 -5.98 -6.70 9.47
N VAL A 84 -4.78 -6.15 9.68
CA VAL A 84 -4.16 -6.09 11.01
C VAL A 84 -4.94 -5.15 11.93
N TYR A 85 -5.40 -4.01 11.42
CA TYR A 85 -6.25 -3.08 12.18
C TYR A 85 -7.53 -3.75 12.68
N GLN A 86 -8.25 -4.47 11.81
CA GLN A 86 -9.47 -5.18 12.19
C GLN A 86 -9.21 -6.28 13.23
N LEU A 87 -8.06 -6.96 13.15
CA LEU A 87 -7.64 -7.91 14.19
C LEU A 87 -7.35 -7.21 15.51
N ALA A 88 -6.64 -6.08 15.50
CA ALA A 88 -6.34 -5.30 16.68
C ALA A 88 -7.62 -4.82 17.39
N LYS A 89 -8.63 -4.38 16.63
CA LYS A 89 -9.97 -4.05 17.17
C LYS A 89 -10.62 -5.25 17.83
N ARG A 90 -10.66 -6.41 17.14
CA ARG A 90 -11.26 -7.65 17.67
C ARG A 90 -10.59 -8.15 18.94
N LEU A 91 -9.29 -7.88 19.10
CA LEU A 91 -8.52 -8.25 20.29
C LEU A 91 -8.58 -7.20 21.41
N GLY A 92 -9.31 -6.09 21.22
CA GLY A 92 -9.45 -5.00 22.18
C GLY A 92 -8.21 -4.12 22.32
N ILE A 93 -7.27 -4.19 21.36
CA ILE A 93 -6.01 -3.44 21.43
C ILE A 93 -6.26 -1.94 21.18
N GLU A 94 -7.11 -1.58 20.21
CA GLU A 94 -7.47 -0.18 19.95
C GLU A 94 -8.07 0.48 21.20
N ASP A 95 -9.05 -0.17 21.83
CA ASP A 95 -9.70 0.34 23.04
C ASP A 95 -8.72 0.44 24.23
N ALA A 96 -7.80 -0.53 24.34
CA ALA A 96 -6.78 -0.54 25.37
C ALA A 96 -5.69 0.49 25.16
N LEU A 97 -5.43 0.95 23.94
CA LEU A 97 -4.49 2.05 23.67
C LEU A 97 -5.20 3.42 23.69
N GLY A 98 -6.47 3.46 23.32
CA GLY A 98 -7.28 4.67 23.21
C GLY A 98 -7.24 5.28 21.80
N THR A 99 -8.19 6.17 21.51
CA THR A 99 -8.39 6.78 20.19
C THR A 99 -7.68 8.14 20.01
N GLY A 100 -6.99 8.62 21.05
CA GLY A 100 -6.16 9.84 20.98
C GLY A 100 -4.90 9.63 20.15
N ARG A 101 -4.13 10.73 19.91
CA ARG A 101 -2.90 10.69 19.10
C ARG A 101 -1.93 9.61 19.60
N GLU A 102 -1.65 9.57 20.90
CA GLU A 102 -0.71 8.60 21.45
C GLU A 102 -1.15 7.14 21.31
N GLY A 103 -2.45 6.88 21.47
CA GLY A 103 -3.00 5.55 21.24
C GLY A 103 -2.93 5.13 19.77
N LYS A 104 -3.16 6.06 18.84
CA LYS A 104 -3.00 5.83 17.39
C LYS A 104 -1.56 5.56 16.99
N LEU A 105 -0.60 6.32 17.52
CA LEU A 105 0.83 6.09 17.29
C LEU A 105 1.26 4.73 17.84
N ALA A 106 0.83 4.38 19.05
CA ALA A 106 1.09 3.08 19.64
C ALA A 106 0.49 1.93 18.81
N LEU A 107 -0.76 2.10 18.34
CA LEU A 107 -1.44 1.11 17.51
C LEU A 107 -0.72 0.94 16.18
N TRP A 108 -0.27 2.04 15.56
CA TRP A 108 0.56 1.98 14.36
C TRP A 108 1.85 1.20 14.61
N GLN A 109 2.56 1.42 15.74
CA GLN A 109 3.79 0.68 16.04
C GLN A 109 3.54 -0.83 16.17
N VAL A 110 2.43 -1.24 16.79
CA VAL A 110 2.02 -2.66 16.85
C VAL A 110 1.74 -3.20 15.45
N MET A 111 0.96 -2.47 14.65
CA MET A 111 0.61 -2.89 13.29
C MET A 111 1.83 -2.98 12.38
N ALA A 112 2.70 -1.97 12.44
CA ALA A 112 3.95 -1.92 11.69
C ALA A 112 4.79 -3.15 12.02
N ARG A 113 4.94 -3.52 13.30
CA ARG A 113 5.72 -4.71 13.69
C ARG A 113 5.16 -6.03 13.13
N VAL A 114 3.85 -6.13 12.93
CA VAL A 114 3.21 -7.30 12.31
C VAL A 114 3.43 -7.33 10.80
N ILE A 115 3.37 -6.17 10.14
CA ILE A 115 3.50 -6.04 8.68
C ILE A 115 4.97 -6.15 8.26
N ASP A 116 5.84 -5.38 8.90
CA ASP A 116 7.26 -5.31 8.63
C ASP A 116 8.05 -5.14 9.94
N GLN A 117 8.97 -6.06 10.20
CA GLN A 117 9.71 -6.15 11.45
C GLN A 117 10.93 -5.19 11.49
N GLY A 118 10.73 -3.96 11.04
CA GLY A 118 11.77 -2.93 10.92
C GLY A 118 11.94 -2.03 12.15
N SER A 119 12.73 -0.97 11.97
CA SER A 119 12.97 0.11 12.95
C SER A 119 11.81 1.13 12.97
N ARG A 120 11.85 2.12 13.88
CA ARG A 120 10.87 3.23 13.92
C ARG A 120 10.87 4.03 12.61
N LEU A 121 12.05 4.31 12.05
CA LEU A 121 12.18 4.92 10.73
C LEU A 121 11.55 4.03 9.63
N SER A 122 11.71 2.71 9.72
CA SER A 122 11.00 1.78 8.80
C SER A 122 9.49 1.90 8.95
N ALA A 123 8.97 2.00 10.18
CA ALA A 123 7.54 2.16 10.44
C ALA A 123 6.98 3.49 9.88
N VAL A 124 7.75 4.58 9.90
CA VAL A 124 7.38 5.86 9.26
C VAL A 124 7.33 5.70 7.74
N ARG A 125 8.35 5.09 7.14
CA ARG A 125 8.39 4.80 5.69
C ARG A 125 7.28 3.85 5.25
N LEU A 126 6.94 2.87 6.09
CA LEU A 126 5.84 1.96 5.83
C LEU A 126 4.51 2.71 5.72
N ALA A 127 4.28 3.73 6.56
CA ALA A 127 3.09 4.58 6.49
C ALA A 127 3.05 5.48 5.24
N GLN A 128 4.17 5.66 4.53
CA GLN A 128 4.22 6.39 3.26
C GLN A 128 3.90 5.51 2.05
N THR A 129 3.85 4.18 2.22
CA THR A 129 3.53 3.22 1.14
C THR A 129 2.24 2.46 1.40
N HIS A 130 1.76 2.48 2.64
CA HIS A 130 0.53 1.87 3.08
C HIS A 130 -0.42 2.92 3.65
N ALA A 131 -1.73 2.66 3.58
CA ALA A 131 -2.77 3.57 4.07
C ALA A 131 -2.89 3.60 5.60
N GLY A 132 -1.76 3.58 6.33
CA GLY A 132 -1.70 3.54 7.79
C GLY A 132 -2.33 4.77 8.44
N CYS A 133 -1.97 5.96 7.95
CA CYS A 133 -2.52 7.22 8.44
C CYS A 133 -4.01 7.36 8.15
N ASP A 134 -4.46 6.93 6.96
CA ASP A 134 -5.87 7.00 6.57
C ASP A 134 -6.73 6.07 7.43
N VAL A 135 -6.29 4.82 7.60
CA VAL A 135 -7.01 3.81 8.40
C VAL A 135 -7.10 4.22 9.87
N LEU A 136 -6.05 4.83 10.42
CA LEU A 136 -6.01 5.27 11.81
C LEU A 136 -6.54 6.71 12.01
N GLY A 137 -6.92 7.40 10.94
CA GLY A 137 -7.36 8.81 10.98
C GLY A 137 -6.32 9.74 11.61
N MET A 138 -5.08 9.66 11.14
CA MET A 138 -3.95 10.50 11.59
C MET A 138 -3.68 11.62 10.56
N GLU A 139 -4.39 12.74 10.69
CA GLU A 139 -4.32 13.85 9.71
C GLU A 139 -3.00 14.64 9.78
N ARG A 140 -2.47 14.88 10.99
CA ARG A 140 -1.21 15.63 11.19
C ARG A 140 0.03 14.88 10.65
N GLY A 141 -0.07 13.57 10.42
CA GLY A 141 1.09 12.71 10.23
C GLY A 141 1.95 12.58 11.49
N PHE A 142 3.10 11.91 11.32
CA PHE A 142 4.10 11.68 12.37
C PHE A 142 5.46 11.37 11.75
N ASP A 143 6.52 11.51 12.54
CA ASP A 143 7.88 11.11 12.21
C ASP A 143 8.46 10.09 13.22
N GLU A 144 9.75 9.79 13.09
CA GLU A 144 10.40 8.82 13.97
C GLU A 144 10.53 9.31 15.42
N ASN A 145 10.65 10.61 15.64
CA ASN A 145 10.73 11.19 16.98
C ASN A 145 9.38 11.07 17.69
N ASP A 146 8.27 11.32 16.99
CA ASP A 146 6.93 11.05 17.53
C ASP A 146 6.82 9.59 18.02
N LEU A 147 7.35 8.62 17.25
CA LEU A 147 7.31 7.21 17.65
C LEU A 147 8.20 6.92 18.87
N TYR A 148 9.37 7.54 18.98
CA TYR A 148 10.24 7.41 20.15
C TYR A 148 9.63 8.03 21.40
N GLU A 149 9.09 9.25 21.29
CA GLU A 149 8.37 9.90 22.39
C GLU A 149 7.17 9.07 22.85
N ASN A 150 6.45 8.47 21.90
CA ASN A 150 5.33 7.58 22.18
C ASN A 150 5.75 6.32 22.98
N LEU A 151 6.99 5.82 22.84
CA LEU A 151 7.47 4.71 23.68
C LEU A 151 7.58 5.12 25.17
N THR A 152 7.98 6.36 25.44
CA THR A 152 7.99 6.92 26.81
C THR A 152 6.57 7.03 27.37
N TRP A 153 5.62 7.47 26.53
CA TRP A 153 4.21 7.48 26.89
C TRP A 153 3.69 6.07 27.19
N LEU A 154 4.01 5.09 26.35
CA LEU A 154 3.62 3.69 26.53
C LEU A 154 4.13 3.12 27.85
N SER A 155 5.40 3.40 28.20
CA SER A 155 5.98 3.01 29.49
C SER A 155 5.18 3.57 30.67
N THR A 156 4.78 4.83 30.59
CA THR A 156 3.97 5.49 31.63
C THR A 156 2.54 4.94 31.72
N GLN A 157 1.98 4.46 30.60
CA GLN A 157 0.61 3.93 30.53
C GLN A 157 0.52 2.41 30.67
N GLN A 158 1.65 1.71 30.82
CA GLN A 158 1.72 0.25 30.72
C GLN A 158 0.67 -0.45 31.60
N GLU A 159 0.63 -0.13 32.90
CA GLU A 159 -0.29 -0.76 33.83
C GLU A 159 -1.77 -0.53 33.44
N ALA A 160 -2.11 0.68 33.00
CA ALA A 160 -3.48 1.01 32.59
C ALA A 160 -3.88 0.27 31.30
N ILE A 161 -2.96 0.13 30.34
CA ILE A 161 -3.17 -0.63 29.10
C ILE A 161 -3.34 -2.12 29.42
N GLU A 162 -2.46 -2.69 30.25
CA GLU A 162 -2.51 -4.10 30.66
C GLU A 162 -3.81 -4.43 31.39
N ARG A 163 -4.25 -3.58 32.32
CA ARG A 163 -5.55 -3.73 33.01
C ARG A 163 -6.71 -3.72 32.03
N ARG A 164 -6.71 -2.83 31.03
CA ARG A 164 -7.76 -2.77 29.99
C ARG A 164 -7.76 -4.03 29.13
N LEU A 165 -6.60 -4.50 28.67
CA LEU A 165 -6.48 -5.73 27.89
C LEU A 165 -6.93 -6.96 28.69
N PHE A 166 -6.54 -7.03 29.97
CA PHE A 166 -6.94 -8.11 30.85
C PHE A 166 -8.46 -8.14 31.04
N ALA A 167 -9.06 -6.98 31.34
CA ALA A 167 -10.51 -6.84 31.48
C ALA A 167 -11.25 -7.20 30.19
N HIS A 168 -10.74 -6.80 29.01
CA HIS A 168 -11.32 -7.19 27.72
C HIS A 168 -11.30 -8.71 27.50
N ARG A 169 -10.17 -9.38 27.80
CA ARG A 169 -10.01 -10.82 27.54
C ARG A 169 -10.69 -11.73 28.57
N ARG A 170 -10.77 -11.32 29.84
CA ARG A 170 -11.23 -12.17 30.95
C ARG A 170 -12.49 -11.67 31.64
N GLY A 171 -12.85 -10.39 31.44
CA GLY A 171 -13.96 -9.76 32.14
C GLY A 171 -13.78 -9.85 33.65
N ARG A 172 -14.82 -10.35 34.34
CA ARG A 172 -14.83 -10.56 35.80
C ARG A 172 -14.30 -11.93 36.23
N GLN A 173 -14.01 -12.84 35.30
CA GLN A 173 -13.54 -14.18 35.65
C GLN A 173 -12.04 -14.16 35.92
N LYS A 174 -11.65 -14.65 37.11
CA LYS A 174 -10.24 -14.85 37.43
C LYS A 174 -9.71 -16.03 36.62
N PRO A 175 -8.59 -15.89 35.88
CA PRO A 175 -7.98 -17.02 35.22
C PRO A 175 -7.43 -18.00 36.26
N ASN A 176 -7.50 -19.29 35.96
CA ASN A 176 -6.69 -20.28 36.67
C ASN A 176 -5.23 -20.06 36.26
N LEU A 177 -4.44 -19.55 37.20
CA LEU A 177 -3.02 -19.27 36.98
C LEU A 177 -2.22 -20.49 37.43
N PHE A 178 -1.56 -21.15 36.48
CA PHE A 178 -0.57 -22.18 36.78
C PHE A 178 0.81 -21.60 36.46
N LEU A 179 1.48 -21.08 37.48
CA LEU A 179 2.86 -20.60 37.36
C LEU A 179 3.78 -21.80 37.48
N TYR A 180 4.52 -22.09 36.42
CA TYR A 180 5.59 -23.07 36.43
C TYR A 180 6.80 -22.47 35.73
N ASP A 181 7.95 -22.55 36.38
CA ASP A 181 9.20 -22.07 35.81
C ASP A 181 9.75 -23.13 34.85
N VAL A 182 9.91 -22.76 33.58
CA VAL A 182 10.41 -23.66 32.53
C VAL A 182 11.89 -23.41 32.23
N THR A 183 12.46 -22.35 32.80
CA THR A 183 13.76 -21.80 32.42
C THR A 183 14.76 -21.92 33.56
N SER A 184 15.67 -22.87 33.39
CA SER A 184 16.83 -23.04 34.25
C SER A 184 18.00 -22.27 33.63
N THR A 185 18.17 -21.01 34.02
CA THR A 185 19.30 -20.19 33.57
C THR A 185 20.12 -19.74 34.76
N TYR A 186 21.43 -19.66 34.58
CA TYR A 186 22.35 -19.12 35.58
C TYR A 186 23.17 -18.01 34.94
N ARG A 187 23.52 -17.02 35.75
CA ARG A 187 24.27 -15.83 35.35
C ARG A 187 25.75 -16.02 35.72
N GLU A 188 26.62 -15.45 34.90
CA GLU A 188 28.06 -15.35 35.17
C GLU A 188 28.48 -13.87 35.23
N GLY A 189 29.58 -13.58 35.92
CA GLY A 189 30.05 -12.22 36.18
C GLY A 189 29.42 -11.55 37.41
N ASP A 190 29.95 -10.39 37.77
CA ASP A 190 29.64 -9.69 39.03
C ASP A 190 28.57 -8.60 38.90
N GLN A 191 28.31 -8.11 37.68
CA GLN A 191 27.35 -7.04 37.40
C GLN A 191 25.96 -7.59 37.04
N ASN A 192 25.37 -8.33 37.98
CA ASN A 192 24.05 -8.92 37.81
C ASN A 192 23.13 -8.44 38.94
N GLU A 193 22.66 -7.20 38.83
CA GLU A 193 21.89 -6.48 39.87
C GLU A 193 20.58 -7.16 40.26
N LEU A 194 19.97 -7.88 39.31
CA LEU A 194 18.71 -8.60 39.50
C LEU A 194 18.90 -10.10 39.80
N ALA A 195 20.14 -10.61 39.82
CA ALA A 195 20.39 -12.03 39.97
C ALA A 195 20.53 -12.45 41.44
N ALA A 196 19.89 -13.56 41.80
CA ALA A 196 19.87 -14.09 43.17
C ALA A 196 20.36 -15.54 43.22
N PHE A 197 20.95 -15.96 44.33
CA PHE A 197 21.23 -17.38 44.53
C PHE A 197 19.90 -18.12 44.74
N GLY A 198 19.66 -19.16 43.94
CA GLY A 198 18.41 -19.90 43.95
C GLY A 198 18.58 -21.31 43.40
N TYR A 199 17.53 -22.12 43.54
CA TYR A 199 17.51 -23.50 43.06
C TYR A 199 17.41 -23.56 41.53
N ASN A 200 18.48 -23.99 40.87
CA ASN A 200 18.51 -24.16 39.41
C ASN A 200 18.14 -25.62 39.12
N ARG A 201 17.23 -25.87 38.18
CA ARG A 201 16.77 -27.24 37.84
C ARG A 201 17.92 -28.15 37.44
N ASP A 202 18.92 -27.59 36.76
CA ASP A 202 20.10 -28.33 36.30
C ASP A 202 21.17 -28.47 37.41
N GLY A 203 20.84 -28.07 38.65
CA GLY A 203 21.67 -28.28 39.84
C GLY A 203 22.95 -27.46 39.86
N LYS A 204 23.05 -26.39 39.05
CA LYS A 204 24.25 -25.55 38.92
C LYS A 204 24.55 -24.83 40.25
N LYS A 205 25.57 -25.31 40.97
CA LYS A 205 25.99 -24.76 42.26
C LYS A 205 26.80 -23.47 42.10
N GLY A 206 26.68 -22.57 43.08
CA GLY A 206 27.54 -21.38 43.19
C GLY A 206 27.31 -20.32 42.12
N LYS A 207 26.18 -20.36 41.42
CA LYS A 207 25.80 -19.37 40.40
C LYS A 207 24.49 -18.69 40.81
N LYS A 208 24.41 -17.39 40.56
CA LYS A 208 23.17 -16.62 40.69
C LYS A 208 22.27 -16.94 39.48
N GLN A 209 20.97 -16.83 39.65
CA GLN A 209 19.96 -16.94 38.58
C GLN A 209 19.41 -15.57 38.24
#